data_AF-A0AAW2TFG2-F1
#
_entry.id   AF-A0AAW2TFG2-F1
#
_cell.length_a   1.000
_cell.length_b   1.000
_cell.length_c   1.000
_cell.angle_alpha   90.00
_cell.angle_beta   90.00
_cell.angle_gamma   90.00
#
_symmetry.space_group_name_H-M   'P 1'
#
loop_
_entity.id
_entity.type
_entity.pdbx_description
1 polymer ?
#
loop_
_entity_poly.entity_id
_entity_poly.type
_entity_poly.pdbx_seq_one_letter_code
_entity_poly.pdbx_strand_id
1 'polypeptide(L)'
;MYPFERFLRDLKKKVKNKAHVEASICEAYIVQEIGWFTSHYFESHVTCKRHRPSRNDELTQNNDRVARDIFNHPGRTSGVSTKRYALGQERHVMETYVLCNSEVVAPYYRSFLNELYETYSPDDPIIDQIVATDFKHGSNVVWNPNCITLRMIFSKVFIGVLTNL
;
A
#
# COMPACT_ATOMS: atom_id res chain seq x y z
N MET A 1 -1.83 -1.81 17.20
CA MET A 1 -2.68 -2.34 18.29
C MET A 1 -3.37 -3.57 17.78
N TYR A 2 -3.24 -4.69 18.51
CA TYR A 2 -3.66 -6.01 18.06
C TYR A 2 -5.20 -6.13 17.98
N PRO A 3 -5.75 -7.07 17.18
CA PRO A 3 -7.19 -7.25 17.03
C PRO A 3 -7.95 -7.44 18.36
N PHE A 4 -7.39 -8.24 19.27
CA PHE A 4 -8.02 -8.51 20.58
C PHE A 4 -8.08 -7.26 21.48
N GLU A 5 -7.02 -6.45 21.51
CA GLU A 5 -6.96 -5.21 22.29
C GLU A 5 -7.97 -4.18 21.75
N ARG A 6 -8.11 -4.12 20.42
CA ARG A 6 -9.08 -3.25 19.76
C ARG A 6 -10.50 -3.62 20.15
N PHE A 7 -10.81 -4.92 20.13
CA PHE A 7 -12.11 -5.43 20.57
C PHE A 7 -12.40 -5.06 22.03
N LEU A 8 -11.46 -5.33 22.94
CA LEU A 8 -11.60 -4.97 24.36
C LEU A 8 -11.76 -3.47 24.57
N ARG A 9 -11.04 -2.64 23.83
CA ARG A 9 -11.18 -1.17 23.87
C ARG A 9 -12.58 -0.75 23.46
N ASP A 10 -13.18 -1.39 22.45
CA ASP A 10 -14.52 -1.04 21.98
C ASP A 10 -15.61 -1.50 22.94
N LEU A 11 -15.46 -2.67 23.57
CA LEU A 11 -16.33 -3.09 24.68
C LEU A 11 -16.26 -2.10 25.84
N LYS A 12 -15.05 -1.70 26.27
CA LYS A 12 -14.87 -0.70 27.34
C LYS A 12 -15.57 0.63 27.06
N LYS A 13 -15.66 1.07 25.79
CA LYS A 13 -16.40 2.28 25.40
C LYS A 13 -17.93 2.12 25.48
N LYS A 14 -18.44 0.89 25.31
CA LYS A 14 -19.88 0.56 25.37
C LYS A 14 -20.40 0.50 26.81
N VAL A 15 -19.54 0.25 27.80
CA VAL A 15 -19.89 0.28 29.22
C VAL A 15 -20.10 1.73 29.68
N LYS A 16 -21.35 2.20 29.63
CA LYS A 16 -21.78 3.50 30.17
C LYS A 16 -22.18 3.40 31.64
N ASN A 17 -22.82 2.29 32.02
CA ASN A 17 -23.15 1.98 33.41
C ASN A 17 -22.22 0.88 33.95
N LYS A 18 -21.36 1.22 34.91
CA LYS A 18 -20.42 0.27 35.53
C LYS A 18 -21.08 -0.65 36.55
N ALA A 19 -22.25 -0.31 37.10
CA ALA A 19 -22.98 -1.16 38.02
C ALA A 19 -23.64 -2.35 37.29
N HIS A 20 -23.98 -2.17 36.00
CA HIS A 20 -24.60 -3.20 35.16
C HIS A 20 -23.89 -3.27 33.81
N VAL A 21 -22.67 -3.82 33.83
CA VAL A 21 -21.76 -3.85 32.67
C VAL A 21 -22.39 -4.58 31.47
N GLU A 22 -22.96 -5.75 31.70
CA GLU A 22 -23.57 -6.58 30.64
C GLU A 22 -24.77 -5.87 30.00
N ALA A 23 -25.70 -5.38 30.83
CA ALA A 23 -26.87 -4.65 30.36
C ALA A 23 -26.47 -3.39 29.56
N SER A 24 -25.47 -2.65 30.01
CA SER A 24 -24.97 -1.47 29.31
C SER A 24 -24.35 -1.82 27.95
N ILE A 25 -23.67 -2.96 27.84
CA ILE A 25 -23.14 -3.44 26.56
C ILE A 25 -24.29 -3.84 25.63
N CYS A 26 -25.27 -4.60 26.11
CA CYS A 26 -26.45 -5.00 25.34
C CYS A 26 -27.21 -3.80 24.78
N GLU A 27 -27.48 -2.79 25.62
CA GLU A 27 -28.12 -1.55 25.21
C GLU A 27 -27.34 -0.83 24.10
N ALA A 28 -26.01 -0.72 24.27
CA ALA A 28 -25.16 -0.10 23.26
C ALA A 28 -25.14 -0.87 21.92
N TYR A 29 -25.32 -2.20 21.95
CA TYR A 29 -25.49 -3.01 20.74
C TYR A 29 -26.84 -2.77 20.08
N ILE A 30 -27.94 -2.74 20.84
CA ILE A 30 -29.28 -2.43 20.31
C ILE A 30 -29.27 -1.08 19.58
N VAL A 31 -28.72 -0.04 20.21
CA VAL A 31 -28.60 1.29 19.58
C VAL A 31 -27.72 1.24 18.32
N GLN A 32 -26.63 0.46 18.36
CA GLN A 32 -25.75 0.29 17.21
C GLN A 32 -26.46 -0.40 16.03
N GLU A 33 -27.26 -1.43 16.30
CA GLU A 33 -28.04 -2.19 15.31
C GLU A 33 -29.15 -1.33 14.71
N ILE A 34 -29.88 -0.57 15.52
CA ILE A 34 -30.88 0.39 15.03
C ILE A 34 -30.22 1.42 14.12
N GLY A 35 -29.08 1.98 14.52
CA GLY A 35 -28.30 2.91 13.69
C GLY A 35 -27.80 2.31 12.38
N TRP A 36 -27.48 1.01 12.37
CA TRP A 36 -27.14 0.26 11.16
C TRP A 36 -28.35 0.03 10.26
N PHE A 37 -29.46 -0.45 10.83
CA PHE A 37 -30.69 -0.71 10.07
C PHE A 37 -31.24 0.57 9.45
N THR A 38 -31.36 1.64 10.24
CA THR A 38 -31.81 2.96 9.77
C THR A 38 -30.91 3.56 8.70
N SER A 39 -29.61 3.25 8.71
CA SER A 39 -28.69 3.77 7.69
C SER A 39 -28.99 3.33 6.26
N HIS A 40 -29.76 2.25 6.08
CA HIS A 40 -30.21 1.80 4.76
C HIS A 40 -31.27 2.70 4.13
N TYR A 41 -31.97 3.50 4.93
CA TYR A 41 -33.02 4.40 4.46
C TYR A 41 -32.50 5.82 4.14
N PHE A 42 -31.24 6.11 4.48
CA PHE A 42 -30.61 7.40 4.18
C PHE A 42 -29.81 7.34 2.88
N GLU A 43 -29.76 8.46 2.18
CA GLU A 43 -28.94 8.61 0.96
C GLU A 43 -27.44 8.47 1.27
N SER A 44 -26.66 8.09 0.26
CA SER A 44 -25.23 7.78 0.40
C SER A 44 -24.39 8.96 0.89
N HIS A 45 -24.83 10.19 0.63
CA HIS A 45 -24.16 11.41 1.08
C HIS A 45 -24.40 11.72 2.56
N VAL A 46 -25.40 11.11 3.19
CA VAL A 46 -25.71 11.31 4.61
C VAL A 46 -24.72 10.53 5.46
N THR A 47 -24.02 11.24 6.35
CA THR A 47 -23.01 10.65 7.21
C THR A 47 -23.63 9.80 8.31
N CYS A 48 -23.71 8.49 8.09
CA CYS A 48 -24.10 7.50 9.09
C CYS A 48 -22.90 6.69 9.58
N LYS A 49 -23.03 5.97 10.71
CA LYS A 49 -21.95 5.10 11.23
C LYS A 49 -21.47 4.06 10.20
N ARG A 50 -22.37 3.59 9.33
CA ARG A 50 -22.08 2.68 8.20
C ARG A 50 -21.33 3.37 7.06
N HIS A 51 -21.73 4.59 6.70
CA HIS A 51 -21.14 5.36 5.60
C HIS A 51 -19.87 6.11 6.02
N ARG A 52 -19.59 6.18 7.32
CA ARG A 52 -18.41 6.86 7.84
C ARG A 52 -17.17 6.02 7.54
N PRO A 53 -16.23 6.52 6.73
CA PRO A 53 -14.98 5.84 6.46
C PRO A 53 -14.21 5.64 7.77
N SER A 54 -13.52 4.51 7.89
CA SER A 54 -12.60 4.26 8.98
C SER A 54 -11.61 5.42 9.08
N ARG A 55 -11.12 5.70 10.30
CA ARG A 55 -10.06 6.70 10.50
C ARG A 55 -8.81 6.43 9.67
N ASN A 56 -8.61 5.17 9.31
CA ASN A 56 -7.50 4.69 8.49
C ASN A 56 -7.96 4.28 7.08
N ASP A 57 -9.23 4.47 6.72
CA ASP A 57 -9.61 4.28 5.32
C ASP A 57 -8.98 5.44 4.55
N GLU A 58 -8.07 5.06 3.67
CA GLU A 58 -7.53 5.92 2.63
C GLU A 58 -8.68 6.23 1.68
N LEU A 59 -9.47 7.26 2.03
CA LEU A 59 -10.50 7.82 1.17
C LEU A 59 -9.85 8.25 -0.14
N THR A 60 -9.82 7.33 -1.08
CA THR A 60 -9.59 7.66 -2.48
C THR A 60 -10.87 8.36 -2.92
N GLN A 61 -10.92 9.68 -2.78
CA GLN A 61 -12.04 10.48 -3.29
C GLN A 61 -12.17 10.41 -4.82
N ASN A 62 -11.19 9.77 -5.49
CA ASN A 62 -11.15 9.65 -6.93
C ASN A 62 -11.38 8.19 -7.34
N ASN A 63 -12.65 7.79 -7.43
CA ASN A 63 -13.06 6.57 -8.12
C ASN A 63 -12.68 6.57 -9.62
N ASP A 64 -12.19 7.69 -10.13
CA ASP A 64 -11.73 7.86 -11.53
C ASP A 64 -10.30 7.37 -11.78
N ARG A 65 -9.55 6.98 -10.73
CA ARG A 65 -8.22 6.40 -10.93
C ARG A 65 -8.37 4.93 -11.33
N VAL A 66 -8.34 4.73 -12.66
CA VAL A 66 -8.23 3.46 -13.35
C VAL A 66 -7.32 2.50 -12.59
N ALA A 67 -7.95 1.41 -12.11
CA ALA A 67 -7.36 0.20 -11.57
C ALA A 67 -6.46 0.36 -10.34
N ARG A 68 -6.59 -0.62 -9.45
CA ARG A 68 -5.73 -0.91 -8.31
C ARG A 68 -4.32 -1.26 -8.78
N ASP A 69 -3.61 -0.29 -9.32
CA ASP A 69 -2.19 -0.41 -9.60
C ASP A 69 -1.45 -0.41 -8.26
N ILE A 70 -0.60 -1.42 -8.03
CA ILE A 70 0.16 -1.60 -6.79
C ILE A 70 0.96 -0.34 -6.45
N PHE A 71 1.32 0.44 -7.47
CA PHE A 71 2.11 1.65 -7.35
C PHE A 71 1.30 2.94 -7.18
N ASN A 72 -0.03 2.88 -7.24
CA ASN A 72 -0.92 4.04 -7.13
C ASN A 72 -1.79 3.99 -5.87
N HIS A 73 -1.33 3.27 -4.84
CA HIS A 73 -1.97 3.28 -3.53
C HIS A 73 -1.58 4.56 -2.76
N PRO A 74 -2.53 5.45 -2.44
CA PRO A 74 -2.25 6.68 -1.71
C PRO A 74 -1.94 6.38 -0.24
N GLY A 75 -0.67 6.07 0.06
CA GLY A 75 -0.25 5.81 1.43
C GLY A 75 -0.41 7.01 2.35
N ARG A 76 -0.95 6.82 3.55
CA ARG A 76 -0.93 7.83 4.60
C ARG A 76 0.22 7.60 5.58
N THR A 77 1.14 8.56 5.70
CA THR A 77 2.17 8.52 6.74
C THR A 77 1.51 8.56 8.13
N SER A 78 1.96 7.69 9.03
CA SER A 78 1.45 7.61 10.41
C SER A 78 2.51 8.11 11.38
N GLY A 79 2.12 9.00 12.30
CA GLY A 79 3.01 9.61 13.29
C GLY A 79 3.56 10.97 12.85
N VAL A 80 4.54 11.48 13.60
CA VAL A 80 5.25 12.71 13.26
C VAL A 80 6.33 12.37 12.24
N SER A 81 6.17 12.81 11.00
CA SER A 81 7.15 12.60 9.93
C SER A 81 7.88 13.90 9.59
N THR A 82 9.21 13.83 9.48
CA THR A 82 10.01 14.91 8.89
C THR A 82 10.16 14.64 7.40
N LYS A 83 9.76 15.60 6.56
CA LYS A 83 9.97 15.52 5.12
C LYS A 83 11.44 15.84 4.81
N ARG A 84 12.11 14.93 4.11
CA ARG A 84 13.44 15.18 3.53
C ARG A 84 13.53 14.51 2.16
N TYR A 85 14.31 15.09 1.27
CA TYR A 85 14.67 14.43 0.03
C TYR A 85 15.57 13.23 0.33
N ALA A 86 15.30 12.11 -0.34
CA ALA A 86 16.20 10.96 -0.32
C ALA A 86 17.52 11.31 -1.01
N LEU A 87 18.63 10.90 -0.40
CA LEU A 87 19.94 11.01 -1.05
C LEU A 87 20.00 10.07 -2.26
N GLY A 88 20.87 10.35 -3.23
CA GLY A 88 20.97 9.55 -4.46
C GLY A 88 21.18 8.04 -4.20
N GLN A 89 21.99 7.71 -3.19
CA GLN A 89 22.22 6.33 -2.75
C GLN A 89 20.98 5.71 -2.09
N GLU A 90 20.34 6.41 -1.16
CA GLU A 90 19.11 5.93 -0.49
C GLU A 90 17.99 5.68 -1.50
N ARG A 91 17.85 6.60 -2.46
CA ARG A 91 16.91 6.48 -3.56
C ARG A 91 17.19 5.24 -4.40
N HIS A 92 18.45 5.00 -4.76
CA HIS A 92 18.84 3.82 -5.52
C HIS A 92 18.49 2.53 -4.78
N VAL A 93 18.80 2.44 -3.48
CA VAL A 93 18.47 1.27 -2.65
C VAL A 93 16.95 1.07 -2.58
N MET A 94 16.17 2.13 -2.35
CA MET A 94 14.71 2.05 -2.30
C MET A 94 14.11 1.58 -3.63
N GLU A 95 14.59 2.13 -4.75
CA GLU A 95 14.12 1.77 -6.09
C GLU A 95 14.43 0.29 -6.39
N THR A 96 15.67 -0.16 -6.17
CA THR A 96 16.06 -1.57 -6.37
C THR A 96 15.24 -2.50 -5.49
N TYR A 97 15.03 -2.14 -4.22
CA TYR A 97 14.20 -2.93 -3.31
C TYR A 97 12.76 -3.09 -3.81
N VAL A 98 12.13 -1.99 -4.24
CA VAL A 98 10.75 -2.04 -4.76
C VAL A 98 10.66 -2.90 -6.02
N LEU A 99 11.63 -2.80 -6.93
CA LEU A 99 11.63 -3.58 -8.17
C LEU A 99 11.86 -5.08 -7.92
N CYS A 100 12.84 -5.44 -7.10
CA CYS A 100 13.16 -6.86 -6.83
C CYS A 100 12.07 -7.59 -6.04
N ASN A 101 11.26 -6.85 -5.25
CA ASN A 101 10.18 -7.43 -4.44
C ASN A 101 8.79 -7.29 -5.08
N SER A 102 8.68 -6.76 -6.29
CA SER A 102 7.39 -6.59 -6.97
C SER A 102 7.03 -7.84 -7.79
N GLU A 103 5.84 -8.39 -7.54
CA GLU A 103 5.28 -9.51 -8.33
C GLU A 103 5.15 -9.18 -9.82
N VAL A 104 4.91 -7.91 -10.15
CA VAL A 104 4.78 -7.43 -11.54
C VAL A 104 6.12 -7.42 -12.26
N VAL A 105 7.21 -7.14 -11.53
CA VAL A 105 8.58 -7.04 -12.09
C VAL A 105 9.30 -8.39 -12.03
N ALA A 106 8.88 -9.30 -11.15
CA ALA A 106 9.43 -10.64 -10.99
C ALA A 106 9.71 -11.42 -12.30
N PRO A 107 8.83 -11.47 -13.33
CA PRO A 107 9.14 -12.19 -14.56
C PRO A 107 10.32 -11.58 -15.31
N TYR A 108 10.41 -10.24 -15.36
CA TYR A 108 11.52 -9.54 -16.02
C TYR A 108 12.83 -9.72 -15.26
N TYR A 109 12.78 -9.70 -13.92
CA TYR A 109 13.94 -9.98 -13.08
C TYR A 109 14.48 -11.40 -13.33
N ARG A 110 13.59 -12.41 -13.44
CA ARG A 110 13.99 -13.79 -13.74
C ARG A 110 14.62 -13.92 -15.13
N SER A 111 14.05 -13.27 -16.15
CA SER A 111 14.65 -13.27 -17.49
C SER A 111 16.05 -12.67 -17.48
N PHE A 112 16.24 -11.54 -16.78
CA PHE A 112 17.55 -10.91 -16.61
C PHE A 112 18.56 -11.83 -15.91
N LEU A 113 18.16 -12.50 -14.83
CA LEU A 113 19.03 -13.47 -14.15
C LEU A 113 19.39 -14.66 -15.05
N ASN A 114 18.45 -15.17 -15.85
CA ASN A 114 18.72 -16.26 -16.77
C ASN A 114 19.79 -15.88 -17.80
N GLU A 115 19.77 -14.66 -18.33
CA GLU A 115 20.81 -14.15 -19.24
C GLU A 115 22.19 -14.07 -18.54
N LEU A 116 22.22 -13.68 -17.26
CA LEU A 116 23.45 -13.69 -16.48
C LEU A 116 23.96 -15.12 -16.21
N TYR A 117 23.07 -16.07 -15.95
CA TYR A 117 23.42 -17.47 -15.72
C TYR A 117 23.93 -18.19 -16.96
N GLU A 118 23.70 -17.66 -18.17
CA GLU A 118 24.35 -18.16 -19.39
C GLU A 118 25.84 -17.79 -19.44
N THR A 119 26.24 -16.71 -18.75
CA THR A 119 27.61 -16.18 -18.78
C THR A 119 28.40 -16.48 -17.50
N TYR A 120 27.71 -16.53 -16.37
CA TYR A 120 28.28 -16.66 -15.03
C TYR A 120 27.64 -17.82 -14.26
N SER A 121 28.37 -18.41 -13.32
CA SER A 121 27.81 -19.45 -12.45
C SER A 121 26.78 -18.84 -11.48
N PRO A 122 25.67 -19.52 -11.16
CA PRO A 122 24.65 -18.98 -10.26
C PRO A 122 25.14 -18.59 -8.86
N ASP A 123 26.23 -19.20 -8.41
CA ASP A 123 26.85 -18.94 -7.10
C ASP A 123 27.90 -17.81 -7.14
N ASP A 124 28.10 -17.18 -8.31
CA ASP A 124 29.10 -16.12 -8.46
C ASP A 124 28.64 -14.83 -7.76
N PRO A 125 29.43 -14.27 -6.84
CA PRO A 125 29.08 -13.03 -6.12
C PRO A 125 29.05 -11.79 -7.04
N ILE A 126 29.54 -11.94 -8.27
CA ILE A 126 29.50 -10.92 -9.32
C ILE A 126 28.06 -10.65 -9.76
N ILE A 127 27.17 -11.65 -9.70
CA ILE A 127 25.77 -11.52 -10.12
C ILE A 127 25.05 -10.48 -9.25
N ASP A 128 25.25 -10.52 -7.93
CA ASP A 128 24.67 -9.55 -7.00
C ASP A 128 25.19 -8.12 -7.26
N GLN A 129 26.46 -7.98 -7.66
CA GLN A 129 27.03 -6.69 -8.03
C GLN A 129 26.40 -6.15 -9.31
N ILE A 130 26.24 -6.99 -10.34
CA ILE A 130 25.60 -6.64 -11.61
C ILE A 130 24.13 -6.31 -11.40
N VAL A 131 23.41 -7.05 -10.57
CA VAL A 131 22.02 -6.72 -10.23
C VAL A 131 21.93 -5.36 -9.54
N ALA A 132 22.83 -5.08 -8.59
CA ALA A 132 22.85 -3.81 -7.87
C ALA A 132 23.13 -2.62 -8.80
N THR A 133 24.05 -2.75 -9.77
CA THR A 133 24.40 -1.65 -10.69
C THR A 133 23.48 -1.59 -11.91
N ASP A 134 23.27 -2.71 -12.57
CA ASP A 134 22.81 -2.75 -13.97
C ASP A 134 21.32 -3.07 -14.09
N PHE A 135 20.68 -3.71 -13.11
CA PHE A 135 19.22 -3.93 -13.22
C PHE A 135 18.45 -2.59 -13.31
N LYS A 136 18.98 -1.53 -12.67
CA LYS A 136 18.48 -0.15 -12.80
C LYS A 136 18.95 0.55 -14.07
N HIS A 137 20.17 0.34 -14.53
CA HIS A 137 20.69 1.01 -15.73
C HIS A 137 20.20 0.35 -17.03
N GLY A 138 20.02 -0.97 -17.03
CA GLY A 138 19.39 -1.76 -18.08
C GLY A 138 17.92 -1.44 -18.27
N SER A 139 17.18 -1.06 -17.23
CA SER A 139 15.82 -0.48 -17.39
C SER A 139 15.84 0.93 -18.02
N ASN A 140 17.00 1.61 -17.99
CA ASN A 140 17.27 2.83 -18.76
C ASN A 140 17.95 2.57 -20.13
N VAL A 141 18.20 1.32 -20.52
CA VAL A 141 18.82 0.94 -21.82
C VAL A 141 17.92 0.00 -22.64
N VAL A 142 16.99 -0.72 -22.01
CA VAL A 142 15.80 -1.34 -22.63
C VAL A 142 14.77 -0.25 -22.95
N TRP A 143 15.24 0.84 -23.55
CA TRP A 143 14.46 1.71 -24.42
C TRP A 143 14.36 1.03 -25.77
N ASN A 144 13.76 -0.16 -25.79
CA ASN A 144 13.29 -0.72 -27.04
C ASN A 144 11.99 0.04 -27.38
N PRO A 145 11.94 0.83 -28.47
CA PRO A 145 10.74 1.57 -28.86
C PRO A 145 9.52 0.67 -29.11
N ASN A 146 9.70 -0.66 -29.17
CA ASN A 146 8.63 -1.64 -29.33
C ASN A 146 8.05 -2.19 -28.00
N CYS A 147 8.67 -1.91 -26.84
CA CYS A 147 8.18 -2.37 -25.53
C CYS A 147 7.47 -1.23 -24.76
N ILE A 148 6.28 -0.86 -25.23
CA ILE A 148 5.45 0.23 -24.66
C ILE A 148 5.05 -0.03 -23.20
N THR A 149 5.03 -1.30 -22.76
CA THR A 149 4.57 -1.73 -21.43
C THR A 149 5.53 -1.33 -20.30
N LEU A 150 6.84 -1.47 -20.48
CA LEU A 150 7.84 -1.11 -19.45
C LEU A 150 7.95 0.41 -19.26
N ARG A 151 7.80 1.19 -20.34
CA ARG A 151 7.80 2.67 -20.30
C ARG A 151 6.66 3.21 -19.42
N MET A 152 5.49 2.56 -19.45
CA MET A 152 4.36 2.93 -18.59
C MET A 152 4.58 2.55 -17.13
N ILE A 153 5.17 1.38 -16.86
CA ILE A 153 5.40 0.92 -15.48
C ILE A 153 6.44 1.82 -14.81
N PHE A 154 7.61 2.05 -15.41
CA PHE A 154 8.64 2.88 -14.79
C PHE A 154 8.23 4.35 -14.65
N SER A 155 7.56 4.95 -15.64
CA SER A 155 7.08 6.34 -15.51
C SER A 155 5.98 6.48 -14.46
N LYS A 156 5.05 5.52 -14.35
CA LYS A 156 3.97 5.57 -13.35
C LYS A 156 4.44 5.22 -11.95
N VAL A 157 5.35 4.25 -11.78
CA VAL A 157 5.99 3.92 -10.51
C VAL A 157 6.78 5.13 -10.00
N PHE A 158 7.56 5.76 -10.86
CA PHE A 158 8.44 6.86 -10.47
C PHE A 158 7.67 8.15 -10.17
N ILE A 159 6.66 8.49 -10.99
CA ILE A 159 5.81 9.65 -10.73
C ILE A 159 4.94 9.40 -9.49
N GLY A 160 4.33 8.22 -9.35
CA GLY A 160 3.45 7.88 -8.22
C GLY A 160 4.16 7.85 -6.86
N VAL A 161 5.39 7.33 -6.81
CA VAL A 161 6.18 7.24 -5.57
C VAL A 161 6.79 8.59 -5.18
N LEU A 162 7.25 9.40 -6.15
CA LEU A 162 7.89 10.70 -5.83
C LEU A 162 6.90 11.83 -5.54
N THR A 163 5.70 11.84 -6.14
CA THR A 163 4.74 12.92 -5.89
C THR A 163 3.94 12.76 -4.59
N ASN A 164 3.99 11.58 -3.96
CA ASN A 164 3.25 11.29 -2.71
C ASN A 164 4.15 11.14 -1.46
N LEU A 165 5.45 11.43 -1.56
CA LEU A 165 6.39 11.56 -0.43
C LEU A 165 6.49 13.03 0.06
#